data_AF-A0A1V6EVU8-F1
#
_entry.id   AF-A0A1V6EVU8-F1
#
_cell.length_a   1.000
_cell.length_b   1.000
_cell.length_c   1.000
_cell.angle_alpha   90.00
_cell.angle_beta   90.00
_cell.angle_gamma   90.00
#
_symmetry.space_group_name_H-M   'P 1'
#
loop_
_entity.id
_entity.type
_entity.pdbx_description
1 polymer ?
#
loop_
_entity_poly.entity_id
_entity_poly.type
_entity_poly.pdbx_seq_one_letter_code
_entity_poly.pdbx_strand_id
1 'polypeptide(L)'
;MVRQSERRVPVLGRLPLIGIPFRSRKSDAEVTSLLIFVSPTVVDMRAPTPQAKSALAFWRERGSDWAHAQRIDREVDAMQSGY
;
A
#
# COMPACT_ATOMS: atom_id res chain seq x y z
N MET A 1 -13.03 6.23 -5.86
CA MET A 1 -14.41 6.77 -5.76
C MET A 1 -14.45 8.10 -6.50
N VAL A 2 -15.49 8.39 -7.28
CA VAL A 2 -15.61 9.67 -8.00
C VAL A 2 -16.60 10.55 -7.26
N ARG A 3 -16.16 11.71 -6.76
CA ARG A 3 -17.01 12.66 -6.05
C ARG A 3 -17.23 13.88 -6.94
N GLN A 4 -18.46 14.07 -7.41
CA GLN A 4 -18.84 15.22 -8.21
C GLN A 4 -19.68 16.19 -7.37
N SER A 5 -19.31 17.47 -7.41
CA SER A 5 -20.07 18.56 -6.80
C SER A 5 -20.24 19.67 -7.83
N GLU A 6 -21.49 20.06 -8.08
CA GLU A 6 -21.86 21.17 -8.97
C GLU A 6 -22.56 22.26 -8.16
N ARG A 7 -22.04 23.48 -8.25
CA ARG A 7 -22.66 24.69 -7.68
C ARG A 7 -22.98 25.64 -8.82
N ARG A 8 -24.20 26.16 -8.87
CA ARG A 8 -24.64 27.08 -9.92
C ARG A 8 -25.54 28.19 -9.37
N VAL A 9 -25.51 29.34 -10.01
CA VAL A 9 -26.44 30.45 -9.73
C VAL A 9 -27.84 30.08 -10.25
N PRO A 10 -28.92 30.23 -9.45
CA PRO A 10 -30.29 29.97 -9.90
C PRO A 10 -30.64 30.79 -11.14
N VAL A 11 -31.45 30.22 -12.04
CA VAL A 11 -31.86 30.79 -13.34
C VAL A 11 -30.70 30.93 -14.34
N LEU A 12 -29.68 31.73 -14.04
CA LEU A 12 -28.57 32.04 -14.96
C LEU A 12 -27.72 30.80 -15.30
N GLY A 13 -27.43 29.96 -14.30
CA GLY A 13 -26.62 28.74 -14.49
C GLY A 13 -27.36 27.60 -15.22
N ARG A 14 -28.65 27.77 -15.57
CA ARG A 14 -29.44 26.77 -16.32
C ARG A 14 -29.49 27.03 -17.82
N LEU A 15 -29.13 28.24 -18.26
CA LEU A 15 -29.18 28.62 -19.67
C LEU A 15 -28.10 27.87 -20.47
N PRO A 16 -28.48 27.20 -21.58
CA PRO A 16 -27.49 26.57 -22.45
C PRO A 16 -26.58 27.64 -23.04
N LEU A 17 -25.28 27.31 -23.18
CA LEU A 17 -24.23 28.17 -23.75
C LEU A 17 -23.84 29.41 -22.93
N ILE A 18 -24.78 30.17 -22.39
CA ILE A 18 -24.51 31.43 -21.66
C ILE A 18 -24.41 31.26 -20.13
N GLY A 19 -24.89 30.13 -19.59
CA GLY A 19 -24.78 29.83 -18.15
C GLY A 19 -23.41 29.33 -17.70
N ILE A 20 -22.44 29.18 -18.62
CA ILE A 20 -21.10 28.61 -18.37
C ILE A 20 -20.29 29.37 -17.30
N PRO A 21 -20.20 30.71 -17.30
CA PRO A 21 -19.48 31.43 -16.24
C PRO A 21 -20.20 31.40 -14.88
N PHE A 22 -21.47 31.01 -14.84
CA PHE A 22 -22.32 30.99 -13.63
C PHE A 22 -22.43 29.60 -12.99
N ARG A 23 -21.61 28.64 -13.43
CA ARG A 23 -21.52 27.29 -12.88
C ARG A 23 -20.08 26.96 -12.49
N SER A 24 -19.91 26.30 -11.37
CA SER A 24 -18.64 25.73 -10.90
C SER A 24 -18.82 24.23 -10.71
N ARG A 25 -17.90 23.45 -11.27
CA ARG A 25 -17.88 21.99 -11.15
C ARG A 25 -16.54 21.58 -10.55
N LYS A 26 -16.58 20.80 -9.47
CA LYS A 26 -15.41 20.15 -8.91
C LYS A 26 -15.57 18.65 -9.07
N SER A 27 -14.62 18.02 -9.75
CA SER A 27 -14.55 16.57 -9.91
C SER A 27 -13.30 16.09 -9.19
N ASP A 28 -13.49 15.21 -8.21
CA ASP A 28 -12.40 14.60 -7.46
C ASP A 28 -12.44 13.09 -7.70
N ALA A 29 -11.28 12.50 -8.02
CA ALA A 29 -11.17 11.09 -8.36
C ALA A 29 -9.96 10.50 -7.65
N GLU A 30 -10.23 9.62 -6.69
CA GLU A 30 -9.20 8.93 -5.91
C GLU A 30 -9.18 7.44 -6.27
N VAL A 31 -8.00 6.94 -6.62
CA VAL A 31 -7.73 5.53 -6.91
C VAL A 31 -6.77 5.01 -5.85
N THR A 32 -7.25 4.09 -5.01
CA THR A 32 -6.48 3.49 -3.92
C THR A 32 -6.36 1.99 -4.19
N SER A 33 -5.13 1.52 -4.36
CA SER A 33 -4.83 0.10 -4.61
C SER A 33 -3.88 -0.42 -3.53
N LEU A 34 -4.28 -1.49 -2.84
CA LEU A 34 -3.45 -2.19 -1.86
C LEU A 34 -3.34 -3.66 -2.28
N LEU A 35 -2.11 -4.13 -2.49
CA LEU A 35 -1.81 -5.53 -2.79
C LEU A 35 -0.94 -6.10 -1.68
N ILE A 36 -1.37 -7.23 -1.11
CA ILE A 36 -0.63 -7.96 -0.07
C ILE A 36 -0.37 -9.36 -0.59
N PHE A 37 0.91 -9.68 -0.82
CA PHE A 37 1.35 -11.00 -1.25
C PHE A 37 2.10 -11.68 -0.11
N VAL A 38 1.73 -12.93 0.20
CA VAL A 38 2.42 -13.77 1.17
C VAL A 38 2.73 -15.10 0.50
N SER A 39 4.02 -15.45 0.44
CA SER A 39 4.49 -16.74 -0.04
C SER A 39 5.22 -17.45 1.10
N PRO A 40 4.55 -18.34 1.86
CA PRO A 40 5.21 -19.08 2.91
C PRO A 40 6.20 -20.08 2.30
N THR A 41 7.43 -20.09 2.80
CA THR A 41 8.43 -21.09 2.47
C THR A 41 8.69 -21.91 3.73
N VAL A 42 8.49 -23.23 3.66
CA VAL A 42 8.87 -24.13 4.76
C VAL A 42 10.40 -24.27 4.74
N VAL A 43 11.03 -23.86 5.84
CA VAL A 43 12.48 -23.91 6.01
C VAL A 43 12.82 -25.02 7.00
N ASP A 44 13.60 -26.02 6.57
CA ASP A 44 14.27 -26.94 7.49
C ASP A 44 15.50 -26.24 8.09
N MET A 45 15.43 -25.94 9.39
CA MET A 45 16.49 -25.21 10.09
C MET A 45 17.72 -26.06 10.42
N ARG A 46 17.65 -27.38 10.27
CA ARG A 46 18.80 -28.28 10.49
C ARG A 46 19.71 -28.39 9.27
N ALA A 47 19.16 -28.15 8.08
CA ALA A 47 19.87 -28.16 6.81
C ALA A 47 19.32 -27.07 5.87
N PRO A 48 19.50 -25.78 6.20
CA PRO A 48 18.89 -24.69 5.45
C PRO A 48 19.46 -24.60 4.04
N THR A 49 18.59 -24.80 3.04
CA THR A 49 18.92 -24.61 1.64
C THR A 49 19.25 -23.15 1.35
N PRO A 50 20.01 -22.83 0.28
CA PRO A 50 20.29 -21.45 -0.11
C PRO A 50 19.03 -20.59 -0.29
N GLN A 51 17.95 -21.19 -0.82
CA GLN A 51 16.64 -20.56 -0.99
C GLN A 51 15.96 -20.24 0.35
N ALA A 52 16.14 -21.11 1.34
CA ALA A 52 15.63 -20.87 2.69
C ALA A 52 16.35 -19.70 3.38
N LYS A 53 17.66 -19.58 3.19
CA LYS A 53 18.46 -18.46 3.71
C LYS A 53 18.06 -17.13 3.06
N SER A 54 17.80 -17.11 1.75
CA SER A 54 17.31 -15.90 1.08
C SER A 54 15.90 -15.52 1.55
N ALA A 55 15.03 -16.51 1.75
CA ALA A 55 13.68 -16.29 2.27
C ALA A 55 13.68 -15.77 3.72
N LEU A 56 14.68 -16.11 4.55
CA LEU A 56 14.82 -15.54 5.90
C LEU A 56 15.38 -14.10 5.89
N ALA A 57 16.07 -13.70 4.82
CA ALA A 57 16.75 -12.40 4.72
C ALA A 57 16.03 -11.37 3.84
N PHE A 58 14.94 -11.74 3.16
CA PHE A 58 14.26 -10.89 2.16
C PHE A 58 13.85 -9.51 2.70
N TRP A 59 13.52 -9.43 3.99
CA TRP A 59 13.06 -8.21 4.64
C TRP A 59 14.21 -7.22 4.93
N ARG A 60 15.48 -7.67 4.91
CA ARG A 60 16.66 -6.85 5.26
C ARG A 60 16.93 -5.77 4.22
N GLU A 61 16.64 -6.02 2.94
CA GLU A 61 16.89 -5.06 1.86
C GLU A 61 16.06 -3.77 1.98
N ARG A 62 14.92 -3.81 2.67
CA ARG A 62 14.10 -2.62 2.97
C ARG A 62 13.88 -2.41 4.45
N GLY A 63 14.78 -2.91 5.31
CA GLY A 63 14.57 -3.04 6.76
C GLY A 63 14.11 -1.76 7.49
N SER A 64 14.44 -0.57 6.99
CA SER A 64 13.96 0.72 7.54
C SER A 64 12.46 0.96 7.39
N ASP A 65 11.83 0.31 6.41
CA ASP A 65 10.40 0.46 6.08
C ASP A 65 9.52 -0.53 6.87
N TRP A 66 10.11 -1.49 7.56
CA TRP A 66 9.41 -2.53 8.31
C TRP A 66 9.23 -2.12 9.77
N ALA A 67 7.98 -1.93 10.20
CA ALA A 67 7.62 -1.51 11.56
C ALA A 67 8.17 -2.39 12.69
N HIS A 68 8.57 -3.63 12.40
CA HIS A 68 9.02 -4.62 13.39
C HIS A 68 10.37 -5.27 13.07
N ALA A 69 11.22 -4.63 12.27
CA ALA A 69 12.53 -5.17 11.87
C ALA A 69 13.36 -5.69 13.06
N GLN A 70 13.45 -4.94 14.16
CA GLN A 70 14.20 -5.34 15.37
C GLN A 70 13.66 -6.58 16.08
N ARG A 71 12.37 -6.88 15.92
CA ARG A 71 11.77 -8.11 16.48
C ARG A 71 12.10 -9.29 15.58
N ILE A 72 12.03 -9.10 14.26
CA ILE A 72 12.34 -10.14 13.27
C ILE A 72 13.81 -10.57 13.40
N ASP A 73 14.75 -9.62 13.55
CA ASP A 73 16.17 -9.93 13.82
C ASP A 73 16.34 -10.84 15.04
N ARG A 74 15.72 -10.48 16.17
CA ARG A 74 15.82 -11.25 17.42
C ARG A 74 15.29 -12.68 17.31
N GLU A 75 14.18 -12.86 16.59
CA GLU A 75 13.60 -14.19 16.35
C GLU A 75 14.52 -15.03 15.45
N VAL A 76 15.07 -14.45 14.38
CA VAL A 76 16.01 -15.14 13.49
C VAL A 76 17.29 -15.54 14.25
N ASP A 77 17.83 -14.66 15.08
CA ASP A 77 19.00 -14.94 15.90
C ASP A 77 18.72 -16.05 16.91
N ALA A 78 17.56 -16.03 17.58
CA ALA A 78 17.14 -17.08 18.51
C ALA A 78 16.92 -18.45 17.82
N MET A 79 16.47 -18.44 16.56
CA MET A 79 16.34 -19.64 15.75
C MET A 79 17.69 -20.22 15.33
N GLN A 80 18.68 -19.37 15.04
CA GLN A 80 20.03 -19.78 14.63
C GLN A 80 20.92 -20.20 15.79
N SER A 81 20.75 -19.58 16.96
CA SER A 81 21.49 -19.94 18.16
C SER A 81 21.07 -21.29 18.73
N GLY A 82 19.89 -21.79 18.33
CA GLY A 82 19.31 -23.05 18.82
C GLY A 82 19.01 -22.92 20.31
N TYR A 83 17.74 -22.79 20.67
CA TYR A 83 17.34 -23.06 22.05
C TYR A 83 17.74 -24.48 22.46
#